data_AF-A0A4U1ADR5-F1
#
_entry.id   AF-A0A4U1ADR5-F1
#
_cell.length_a   1.000
_cell.length_b   1.000
_cell.length_c   1.000
_cell.angle_alpha   90.00
_cell.angle_beta   90.00
_cell.angle_gamma   90.00
#
_symmetry.space_group_name_H-M   'P 1'
#
loop_
_entity.id
_entity.type
_entity.pdbx_description
1 polymer ?
#
loop_
_entity_poly.entity_id
_entity_poly.type
_entity_poly.pdbx_seq_one_letter_code
_entity_poly.pdbx_strand_id
1 'polypeptide(L)' 'MTKACSLHTLRHSFATHLLYNGYDLYTISQLLGHTSIETTTIYLHIVPARFADLKSPLDFLEPEKEDNNAKK' A
#
# COMPACT_ATOMS: atom_id res chain seq x y z
N MET A 1 29.25 4.42 -22.42
CA MET A 1 29.07 4.08 -21.00
C MET A 1 27.91 3.11 -20.89
N THR A 2 28.17 1.80 -20.97
CA THR A 2 27.14 0.77 -20.76
C THR A 2 26.78 0.76 -19.28
N LYS A 3 25.69 1.46 -18.90
CA LYS A 3 25.14 1.28 -17.56
C LYS A 3 24.77 -0.18 -17.43
N ALA A 4 25.40 -0.89 -16.51
CA ALA A 4 25.07 -2.29 -16.24
C ALA A 4 23.63 -2.32 -15.73
N CYS A 5 22.68 -2.60 -16.62
CA CYS A 5 21.34 -3.03 -16.23
C CYS A 5 21.51 -4.38 -15.54
N SER A 6 21.73 -4.32 -14.23
CA SER A 6 21.79 -5.51 -13.39
C SER A 6 20.39 -6.12 -13.32
N LEU A 7 20.32 -7.44 -13.12
CA LEU A 7 19.08 -8.14 -12.77
C LEU A 7 18.36 -7.49 -11.57
N HIS A 8 19.11 -6.82 -10.70
CA HIS A 8 18.57 -6.01 -9.61
C HIS A 8 17.78 -4.79 -10.11
N THR A 9 18.25 -4.10 -11.14
CA THR A 9 17.53 -2.97 -11.74
C THR A 9 16.22 -3.43 -12.37
N LEU A 10 16.22 -4.58 -13.07
CA LEU A 10 15.00 -5.15 -13.65
C LEU A 10 14.00 -5.55 -12.57
N ARG A 11 14.45 -6.25 -11.52
CA ARG A 11 13.63 -6.61 -10.36
C ARG A 11 13.01 -5.37 -9.72
N HIS A 12 13.81 -4.33 -9.57
CA HIS A 12 13.39 -3.08 -8.97
C HIS A 12 12.33 -2.36 -9.82
N SER A 13 12.56 -2.24 -11.13
CA SER A 13 11.61 -1.67 -12.08
C SER A 13 10.30 -2.46 -12.12
N PHE A 14 10.35 -3.78 -12.06
CA PHE A 14 9.15 -4.62 -12.04
C PHE A 14 8.32 -4.39 -10.77
N ALA A 15 8.97 -4.41 -9.61
CA ALA A 15 8.30 -4.24 -8.33
C ALA A 15 7.68 -2.84 -8.17
N THR A 16 8.41 -1.78 -8.57
CA THR A 16 7.90 -0.40 -8.49
C THR A 16 6.74 -0.18 -9.45
N HIS A 17 6.76 -0.78 -10.64
CA HIS A 17 5.67 -0.64 -11.61
C HIS A 17 4.38 -1.33 -11.13
N LEU A 18 4.50 -2.53 -10.54
CA LEU A 18 3.35 -3.21 -9.93
C LEU A 18 2.78 -2.42 -8.76
N LEU A 19 3.64 -1.89 -7.88
CA LEU A 19 3.18 -1.12 -6.74
C LEU A 19 2.50 0.20 -7.17
N TYR A 20 2.99 0.82 -8.25
CA TYR A 20 2.37 2.00 -8.87
C TYR A 20 1.01 1.70 -9.49
N ASN A 21 0.85 0.53 -10.13
CA ASN A 21 -0.44 0.06 -10.66
C ASN A 21 -1.42 -0.38 -9.56
N GLY A 22 -1.04 -0.28 -8.30
CA GLY A 22 -1.92 -0.46 -7.15
C GLY A 22 -2.00 -1.89 -6.61
N TYR A 23 -1.12 -2.78 -7.07
CA TYR A 23 -0.99 -4.13 -6.52
C TYR A 23 -0.54 -4.11 -5.06
N ASP A 24 -0.95 -5.13 -4.31
CA ASP A 24 -0.57 -5.27 -2.92
C ASP A 24 0.88 -5.76 -2.75
N LEU A 25 1.53 -5.31 -1.67
CA LEU A 25 2.92 -5.61 -1.38
C LEU A 25 3.16 -7.10 -1.16
N TYR A 26 2.20 -7.81 -0.56
CA TYR A 26 2.27 -9.25 -0.37
C TYR A 26 2.28 -9.99 -1.71
N THR A 27 1.41 -9.57 -2.64
CA THR A 27 1.34 -10.13 -3.99
C THR A 27 2.64 -9.96 -4.74
N ILE A 28 3.24 -8.76 -4.67
CA ILE A 28 4.53 -8.46 -5.31
C ILE A 28 5.64 -9.32 -4.70
N SER A 29 5.65 -9.47 -3.37
CA SER A 29 6.63 -10.31 -2.66
C SER A 29 6.56 -11.77 -3.11
N GLN A 30 5.36 -12.31 -3.29
CA GLN A 30 5.14 -13.67 -3.79
C GLN A 30 5.60 -13.81 -5.26
N LEU A 31 5.29 -12.84 -6.12
CA LEU A 31 5.73 -12.84 -7.52
C LEU A 31 7.25 -12.82 -7.66
N LEU A 32 7.94 -12.11 -6.77
CA LEU A 32 9.40 -12.00 -6.75
C LEU A 32 10.08 -13.17 -6.05
N GLY A 33 9.32 -14.06 -5.39
CA GLY A 33 9.85 -15.18 -4.62
C GLY A 33 10.63 -14.74 -3.38
N HIS A 34 10.29 -13.60 -2.80
CA HIS A 34 10.94 -13.11 -1.59
C HIS A 34 10.43 -13.88 -0.36
N THR A 35 11.34 -14.53 0.36
CA THR A 35 11.04 -15.28 1.59
C THR A 35 10.54 -14.38 2.73
N SER A 36 10.90 -13.09 2.70
CA SER A 36 10.47 -12.09 3.67
C SER A 36 9.96 -10.83 2.96
N ILE A 37 8.82 -10.34 3.44
CA ILE A 37 8.19 -9.12 2.92
C ILE A 37 9.05 -7.87 3.17
N GLU A 38 9.94 -7.94 4.16
CA GLU A 38 10.85 -6.85 4.56
C GLU A 38 11.78 -6.42 3.41
N THR A 39 12.13 -7.35 2.52
CA THR A 39 12.93 -7.01 1.33
C THR A 39 12.12 -6.28 0.27
N THR A 40 10.79 -6.41 0.30
CA THR A 40 9.85 -5.77 -0.64
C THR A 40 9.36 -4.42 -0.11
N THR A 41 9.40 -4.16 1.20
CA THR A 41 9.00 -2.86 1.81
C THR A 41 9.86 -1.71 1.30
N ILE A 42 11.08 -1.97 0.85
CA ILE A 42 11.94 -0.97 0.20
C ILE A 42 11.30 -0.37 -1.04
N TYR A 43 10.26 -0.97 -1.64
CA TYR A 43 9.57 -0.38 -2.79
C TYR A 43 8.47 0.59 -2.39
N LEU A 44 8.02 0.56 -1.14
CA LEU A 44 6.91 1.38 -0.64
C LEU A 44 7.28 2.86 -0.54
N HIS A 45 8.55 3.19 -0.26
CA HIS A 45 8.98 4.59 -0.17
C HIS A 45 8.94 5.33 -1.51
N ILE A 46 8.83 4.61 -2.63
CA ILE A 46 8.91 5.17 -3.99
C ILE A 46 7.52 5.57 -4.51
N VAL A 47 6.47 4.99 -3.94
CA VAL A 47 5.10 5.24 -4.40
C VAL A 47 4.51 6.43 -3.62
N PRO A 48 3.92 7.42 -4.31
CA PRO A 48 3.26 8.54 -3.66
C PRO A 48 2.15 8.04 -2.74
N ALA A 49 1.92 8.78 -1.64
CA ALA A 49 1.00 8.39 -0.57
C ALA A 49 -0.40 8.03 -1.11
N ARG A 50 -0.64 6.73 -1.35
CA ARG A 50 -1.96 6.16 -1.69
C ARG A 50 -3.00 6.42 -0.60
N PHE A 51 -2.57 6.90 0.56
CA PHE A 51 -3.37 7.20 1.72
C PHE A 51 -4.17 8.51 1.62
N ALA A 52 -3.92 9.36 0.61
CA ALA A 52 -4.66 10.62 0.47
C ALA A 52 -6.17 10.42 0.25
N ASP A 53 -6.58 9.32 -0.40
CA ASP A 53 -7.99 9.00 -0.68
C ASP A 53 -8.59 7.98 0.31
N LEU A 54 -7.83 7.52 1.30
CA LEU A 54 -8.32 6.57 2.29
C LEU A 54 -9.16 7.30 3.35
N LYS A 55 -10.49 7.17 3.22
CA LYS A 55 -11.42 7.61 4.25
C LYS A 55 -11.22 6.78 5.51
N SER A 56 -11.18 7.47 6.66
CA SER A 56 -11.03 6.78 7.93
C SER A 56 -12.27 5.90 8.15
N PRO A 57 -12.12 4.64 8.59
CA PRO A 57 -13.26 3.83 8.98
C PRO A 57 -14.09 4.51 10.09
N LEU A 58 -13.47 5.40 10.86
CA LEU A 58 -14.13 6.20 11.89
C LEU A 58 -15.09 7.26 11.33
N ASP A 59 -14.90 7.71 10.08
CA ASP A 59 -15.78 8.69 9.42
C ASP A 59 -17.16 8.10 9.09
N PHE A 60 -17.29 6.77 9.11
CA PHE A 60 -18.55 6.05 8.87
C PHE A 60 -19.29 5.70 10.17
N LEU A 61 -18.69 5.94 11.33
CA LEU A 61 -19.38 5.78 12.60
C LEU A 61 -20.23 7.02 12.82
N GLU A 62 -21.54 6.91 12.53
CA GLU A 62 -22.48 7.93 12.99
C GLU A 62 -22.42 7.98 14.53
N PRO A 63 -22.26 9.16 15.14
CA PRO A 63 -22.38 9.27 16.58
C PRO A 63 -23.80 8.83 16.95
N GLU A 64 -23.88 7.78 17.76
CA GLU A 64 -25.12 7.31 18.37
C GLU A 64 -25.89 8.52 18.89
N LYS A 65 -27.05 8.80 18.28
CA LYS A 65 -27.94 9.84 18.78
C LYS A 65 -28.48 9.34 20.09
N GLU A 66 -28.01 9.91 21.21
CA GLU A 66 -28.70 9.80 22.48
C GLU A 66 -30.11 10.37 22.28
N ASP A 67 -31.08 9.48 22.09
CA ASP A 67 -32.50 9.76 22.13
C ASP A 67 -32.86 10.25 23.55
N ASN A 68 -32.63 11.54 23.78
CA ASN A 68 -33.18 12.26 24.91
C ASN A 68 -34.67 12.50 24.67
N ASN A 69 -35.48 11.44 24.65
CA ASN A 69 -36.93 11.54 24.64
C ASN A 69 -37.53 11.09 25.98
N ALA A 70 -37.87 12.11 26.76
CA ALA A 70 -39.08 12.20 27.58
C ALA A 70 -39.55 10.91 28.28
N LYS A 71 -39.21 10.79 29.57
CA LYS A 71 -40.24 10.45 30.56
C LYS A 71 -40.70 11.73 31.24
N LYS A 72 -41.70 12.35 30.61
CA LYS A 72 -42.72 13.13 31.30
C LYS A 72 -43.48 12.22 32.26
#